data_AF-A0A101IQU8-F1
#
_entry.id   AF-A0A101IQU8-F1
#
_cell.length_a   1.000
_cell.length_b   1.000
_cell.length_c   1.000
_cell.angle_alpha   90.00
_cell.angle_beta   90.00
_cell.angle_gamma   90.00
#
_symmetry.space_group_name_H-M   'P 1'
#
loop_
_entity.id
_entity.type
_entity.pdbx_description
1 polymer ?
#
loop_
_entity_poly.entity_id
_entity_poly.type
_entity_poly.pdbx_seq_one_letter_code
_entity_poly.pdbx_strand_id
1 'polypeptide(L)' 'MVALTEEMKTAFRTMKAFPVATASKDGWPNVVPIGFVELVDDETIW' A
#
# COMPACT_ATOMS: atom_id res chain seq x y z
N MET A 1 -4.75 13.90 4.03
CA MET A 1 -3.63 12.94 3.95
C MET A 1 -2.54 13.58 3.10
N VAL A 2 -1.35 12.99 2.98
CA VAL A 2 -0.31 13.50 2.07
C VAL A 2 -0.39 12.70 0.78
N ALA A 3 -0.42 13.38 -0.36
CA ALA A 3 -0.47 12.76 -1.68
C ALA A 3 0.85 12.04 -2.02
N LEU A 4 0.77 10.99 -2.84
CA LEU A 4 1.93 10.25 -3.32
C LEU A 4 2.77 11.09 -4.27
N THR A 5 4.09 11.03 -4.10
CA THR A 5 5.02 11.66 -5.04
C THR A 5 5.18 10.82 -6.32
N GLU A 6 5.68 11.42 -7.39
CA GLU A 6 5.97 10.70 -8.64
C GLU A 6 6.96 9.53 -8.45
N GLU A 7 7.92 9.69 -7.55
CA GLU A 7 8.85 8.62 -7.19
C GLU A 7 8.12 7.42 -6.58
N MET A 8 7.21 7.67 -5.63
CA MET A 8 6.40 6.64 -4.99
C MET A 8 5.49 5.92 -6.01
N LYS A 9 4.84 6.67 -6.91
CA LYS A 9 3.99 6.11 -7.97
C LYS A 9 4.80 5.25 -8.95
N THR A 10 6.04 5.64 -9.24
CA THR A 10 6.96 4.85 -10.06
C THR A 10 7.35 3.55 -9.36
N ALA A 11 7.72 3.62 -8.08
CA ALA A 11 8.04 2.43 -7.29
C ALA A 11 6.85 1.45 -7.24
N PHE A 12 5.64 1.96 -7.00
CA PHE A 12 4.41 1.17 -6.94
C PHE A 12 4.21 0.30 -8.19
N ARG A 13 4.44 0.84 -9.38
CA ARG A 13 4.29 0.13 -10.66
C ARG A 13 5.29 -1.02 -10.87
N THR A 14 6.39 -1.06 -10.11
CA THR A 14 7.42 -2.11 -10.24
C THR A 14 7.20 -3.29 -9.29
N MET A 15 6.38 -3.09 -8.25
CA MET A 15 6.14 -4.10 -7.22
C MET A 15 5.04 -5.07 -7.66
N LYS A 16 5.28 -6.37 -7.44
CA LYS A 16 4.29 -7.43 -7.71
C LYS A 16 3.55 -7.90 -6.46
N ALA A 17 4.10 -7.61 -5.29
CA ALA A 17 3.52 -7.96 -4.00
C ALA A 17 3.84 -6.85 -2.99
N PHE A 18 2.80 -6.33 -2.35
CA PHE A 18 2.88 -5.24 -1.40
C PHE A 18 2.79 -5.80 0.02
N PRO A 19 3.76 -5.53 0.90
CA PRO A 19 3.65 -5.87 2.32
C PRO A 19 2.68 -4.90 2.98
N VAL A 20 1.45 -5.36 3.25
CA VAL A 20 0.41 -4.54 3.88
C VAL A 20 0.39 -4.82 5.37
N ALA A 21 0.63 -3.77 6.15
CA ALA A 21 0.60 -3.81 7.61
C ALA A 21 -0.80 -3.42 8.12
N THR A 22 -1.35 -4.25 9.00
CA THR A 22 -2.58 -3.99 9.74
C THR A 22 -2.36 -4.24 11.23
N ALA A 23 -3.30 -3.81 12.05
CA ALA A 23 -3.33 -4.12 13.47
C ALA A 23 -4.73 -4.59 13.87
N SER A 24 -4.79 -5.57 14.78
CA SER A 24 -6.03 -5.97 15.43
C SER A 24 -6.55 -4.85 16.35
N LYS A 25 -7.76 -5.03 16.90
CA LYS A 25 -8.38 -4.06 17.84
C LYS A 25 -7.54 -3.81 19.09
N ASP A 26 -6.80 -4.81 19.56
CA ASP A 26 -5.88 -4.76 20.69
C ASP A 26 -4.44 -4.36 20.30
N GLY A 27 -4.21 -4.03 19.03
CA GLY A 27 -2.93 -3.49 18.54
C GLY A 27 -1.89 -4.54 18.16
N TRP A 28 -2.27 -5.82 18.05
CA TRP A 28 -1.36 -6.86 17.57
C TRP A 28 -1.08 -6.68 16.07
N PRO A 29 0.20 -6.58 15.66
CA PRO A 29 0.54 -6.32 14.27
C PRO A 29 0.35 -7.56 13.38
N ASN A 30 -0.02 -7.32 12.13
CA ASN A 30 -0.08 -8.32 11.07
C ASN A 30 0.49 -7.73 9.77
N VAL A 31 1.41 -8.44 9.12
CA VAL A 31 1.97 -8.02 7.83
C VAL A 31 1.83 -9.17 6.85
N VAL A 32 1.12 -8.92 5.75
CA VAL A 32 0.84 -9.93 4.73
C VAL A 32 1.16 -9.40 3.34
N PRO A 33 1.69 -10.23 2.42
CA PRO A 33 1.87 -9.83 1.03
C PRO A 33 0.53 -9.84 0.29
N ILE A 34 0.18 -8.73 -0.37
CA ILE A 34 -1.00 -8.61 -1.24
C ILE A 34 -0.52 -8.35 -2.68
N GLY A 35 -1.01 -9.16 -3.63
CA GLY A 35 -0.63 -9.07 -5.05
C GLY A 35 -1.67 -8.41 -5.96
N PHE A 36 -2.87 -8.15 -5.45
CA PHE A 36 -3.93 -7.42 -6.16
C PHE A 36 -4.04 -6.05 -5.51
N VAL A 37 -3.40 -5.05 -6.08
CA VAL A 37 -3.47 -3.68 -5.58
C VAL A 37 -3.51 -2.73 -6.78
N GLU A 38 -4.41 -1.76 -6.75
CA GLU A 38 -4.58 -0.77 -7.82
C GLU A 38 -4.40 0.65 -7.27
N LEU A 39 -3.58 1.45 -7.95
CA LEU A 39 -3.44 2.87 -7.68
C LEU A 39 -4.51 3.64 -8.47
N VAL A 40 -5.50 4.21 -7.77
CA VAL A 40 -6.64 4.90 -8.39
C VAL A 40 -6.35 6.37 -8.63
N ASP A 41 -5.77 7.03 -7.64
CA ASP A 41 -5.31 8.42 -7.69
C ASP A 41 -4.16 8.64 -6.70
N ASP A 42 -3.71 9.89 -6.57
CA ASP A 42 -2.57 10.24 -5.73
C ASP A 42 -2.84 10.10 -4.22
N GLU A 43 -4.08 9.82 -3.81
CA GLU A 43 -4.50 9.65 -2.41
C GLU A 43 -5.17 8.28 -2.13
N THR A 44 -5.42 7.46 -3.15
CA THR A 44 -6.26 6.26 -3.06
C THR A 44 -5.62 5.01 -3.67
N ILE A 45 -5.58 3.94 -2.87
CA ILE A 45 -5.12 2.60 -3.25
C ILE A 45 -6.25 1.59 -2.89
N TRP A 46 -6.60 0.70 -3.82
CA TRP A 46 -7.58 -0.39 -3.63
C TRP A 46 -6.92 -1.77 -3.62
#